data_AF-A0A329RZW5-F1
#
_entry.id   AF-A0A329RZW5-F1
#
_cell.length_a   1.000
_cell.length_b   1.000
_cell.length_c   1.000
_cell.angle_alpha   90.00
_cell.angle_beta   90.00
_cell.angle_gamma   90.00
#
_symmetry.space_group_name_H-M   'P 1'
#
loop_
_entity.id
_entity.type
_entity.pdbx_description
1 polymer ?
#
loop_
_entity_poly.entity_id
_entity_poly.type
_entity_poly.pdbx_seq_one_letter_code
_entity_poly.pdbx_strand_id
1 'polypeptide(L)'
;MSANTTAPVVKLHGTEITSTMYGTMLSEFPEVQNLFNMSHHRVAGATEGGDPPGVSHQATALANAVIGFAANCNQPGNLGYAVPRMVHKHVSLDIRANNYLIVGECLLRDIKIVLGDAVTGKIIDAWDEAY
;
A
#
# COMPACT_ATOMS: atom_id res chain seq x y z
N MET A 1 11.07 14.77 10.67
CA MET A 1 9.71 14.26 10.94
C MET A 1 9.73 12.82 10.44
N SER A 2 9.33 11.84 11.23
CA SER A 2 9.44 10.42 10.83
C SER A 2 8.10 9.88 10.34
N ALA A 3 8.11 8.82 9.51
CA ALA A 3 6.89 8.18 8.99
C ALA A 3 5.89 7.88 10.12
N ASN A 4 6.38 7.43 11.28
CA ASN A 4 5.57 7.16 12.48
C ASN A 4 4.69 8.34 12.91
N THR A 5 5.20 9.58 12.87
CA THR A 5 4.46 10.79 13.26
C THR A 5 3.36 11.14 12.27
N THR A 6 3.53 10.74 11.00
CA THR A 6 2.58 11.01 9.90
C THR A 6 1.64 9.84 9.64
N ALA A 7 1.93 8.66 10.22
CA ALA A 7 1.13 7.46 10.09
C ALA A 7 -0.35 7.64 10.47
N PRO A 8 -0.74 8.44 11.48
CA PRO A 8 -2.15 8.69 11.78
C PRO A 8 -2.91 9.39 10.64
N VAL A 9 -2.28 10.36 9.97
CA VAL A 9 -2.89 11.10 8.85
C VAL A 9 -3.03 10.18 7.64
N VAL A 10 -1.97 9.44 7.31
CA VAL A 10 -2.02 8.46 6.21
C VAL A 10 -3.01 7.33 6.51
N LYS A 11 -3.13 6.90 7.77
CA LYS A 11 -4.12 5.89 8.19
C LYS A 11 -5.56 6.35 7.95
N LEU A 12 -5.86 7.63 8.19
CA LEU A 12 -7.20 8.18 7.94
C LEU A 12 -7.60 8.07 6.47
N HIS A 13 -6.63 8.22 5.57
CA HIS A 13 -6.82 8.17 4.11
C HIS A 13 -6.33 6.86 3.47
N GLY A 14 -5.99 5.85 4.26
CA GLY A 14 -5.24 4.68 3.79
C GLY A 14 -5.94 3.89 2.68
N THR A 15 -7.25 3.72 2.80
CA THR A 15 -8.07 3.04 1.80
C THR A 15 -8.14 3.83 0.49
N GLU A 16 -8.25 5.15 0.57
CA GLU A 16 -8.29 6.05 -0.59
C GLU A 16 -6.93 6.10 -1.31
N ILE A 17 -5.83 6.21 -0.54
CA ILE A 17 -4.46 6.18 -1.05
C ILE A 17 -4.20 4.87 -1.77
N THR A 18 -4.50 3.74 -1.14
CA THR A 18 -4.23 2.44 -1.77
C THR A 18 -5.13 2.14 -2.96
N SER A 19 -6.39 2.58 -2.94
CA SER A 19 -7.27 2.42 -4.10
C SER A 19 -6.75 3.21 -5.30
N THR A 20 -6.32 4.46 -5.08
CA THR A 20 -5.66 5.28 -6.11
C THR A 20 -4.37 4.60 -6.61
N MET A 21 -3.52 4.13 -5.67
CA MET A 21 -2.28 3.40 -5.96
C MET A 21 -2.48 2.20 -6.88
N TYR A 22 -3.48 1.37 -6.61
CA TYR A 22 -3.78 0.22 -7.48
C TYR A 22 -4.28 0.65 -8.85
N GLY A 23 -5.09 1.70 -8.94
CA GLY A 23 -5.53 2.27 -10.22
C GLY A 23 -4.35 2.73 -11.07
N THR A 24 -3.48 3.55 -10.49
CA THR A 24 -2.26 4.07 -11.13
C THR A 24 -1.33 2.93 -11.54
N MET A 25 -0.99 2.04 -10.60
CA MET A 25 -0.03 0.96 -10.82
C MET A 25 -0.49 -0.03 -11.90
N LEU A 26 -1.74 -0.48 -11.86
CA LEU A 26 -2.25 -1.44 -12.83
C LEU A 26 -2.44 -0.80 -14.21
N SER A 27 -2.71 0.52 -14.28
CA SER A 27 -2.85 1.23 -15.55
C SER A 27 -1.49 1.55 -16.20
N GLU A 28 -0.50 1.97 -15.41
CA GLU A 28 0.80 2.44 -15.92
C GLU A 28 1.81 1.29 -16.10
N PHE A 29 1.68 0.21 -15.32
CA PHE A 29 2.60 -0.93 -15.33
C PHE A 29 1.86 -2.25 -15.62
N PRO A 30 1.46 -2.52 -16.87
CA PRO A 30 0.75 -3.75 -17.24
C PRO A 30 1.50 -5.03 -16.84
N GLU A 31 2.83 -4.99 -16.75
CA GLU A 31 3.69 -6.11 -16.37
C GLU A 31 3.42 -6.61 -14.94
N VAL A 32 3.00 -5.74 -14.02
CA VAL A 32 2.67 -6.16 -12.65
C VAL A 32 1.29 -6.78 -12.56
N GLN A 33 0.37 -6.55 -13.50
CA GLN A 33 -0.97 -7.15 -13.49
C GLN A 33 -0.93 -8.69 -13.39
N ASN A 34 0.05 -9.33 -14.02
CA ASN A 34 0.21 -10.78 -14.02
C ASN A 34 0.67 -11.34 -12.66
N LEU A 35 1.18 -10.50 -11.77
CA LEU A 35 1.57 -10.88 -10.40
C LEU A 35 0.38 -10.82 -9.45
N PHE A 36 -0.71 -10.17 -9.87
CA PHE A 36 -1.94 -10.05 -9.12
C PHE A 36 -2.92 -11.14 -9.52
N ASN A 37 -3.51 -11.79 -8.51
CA ASN A 37 -4.64 -12.67 -8.79
C ASN A 37 -5.87 -11.80 -9.05
N MET A 38 -6.15 -11.53 -10.33
CA MET A 38 -7.27 -10.68 -10.75
C MET A 38 -8.64 -11.20 -10.29
N SER A 39 -8.77 -12.45 -9.82
CA SER A 39 -10.00 -12.93 -9.17
C SER A 39 -10.25 -12.34 -7.78
N HIS A 40 -9.20 -11.90 -7.07
CA HIS A 40 -9.32 -11.09 -5.85
C HIS A 40 -9.54 -9.59 -6.14
N HIS A 41 -9.33 -9.19 -7.40
CA HIS A 41 -9.67 -7.87 -7.93
C HIS A 41 -11.04 -7.85 -8.62
N ARG A 42 -11.81 -8.95 -8.62
CA ARG A 42 -13.13 -9.01 -9.23
C ARG A 42 -14.12 -8.15 -8.45
N VAL A 43 -14.34 -6.96 -8.99
CA VAL A 43 -15.51 -6.14 -8.75
C VAL A 43 -16.68 -6.74 -9.56
N ALA A 44 -17.63 -7.38 -8.89
CA ALA A 44 -18.99 -7.55 -9.39
C ALA A 44 -20.01 -7.47 -8.24
N GLY A 45 -20.10 -6.24 -7.71
CA GLY A 45 -21.29 -5.63 -7.10
C GLY A 45 -21.56 -5.89 -5.62
N ALA A 46 -20.60 -5.80 -4.68
CA ALA A 46 -20.90 -6.42 -3.39
C ALA A 46 -20.20 -5.87 -2.14
N THR A 47 -21.01 -5.26 -1.26
CA THR A 47 -21.40 -5.88 0.03
C THR A 47 -22.02 -7.28 -0.21
N GLU A 48 -21.77 -8.35 0.53
CA GLU A 48 -22.06 -8.52 1.95
C GLU A 48 -20.87 -9.16 2.70
N GLY A 49 -20.53 -8.56 3.84
CA GLY A 49 -19.46 -9.01 4.75
C GLY A 49 -18.06 -8.47 4.46
N GLY A 50 -17.85 -7.74 3.36
CA GLY A 50 -16.55 -7.21 2.93
C GLY A 50 -16.60 -5.75 2.50
N ASP A 51 -15.42 -5.12 2.54
CA ASP A 51 -15.09 -3.69 2.37
C ASP A 51 -15.89 -2.94 1.27
N PRO A 52 -16.03 -1.60 1.39
CA PRO A 52 -16.87 -0.79 0.49
C PRO A 52 -16.59 -1.02 -1.01
N PRO A 53 -17.63 -0.89 -1.86
CA PRO A 53 -17.52 -1.15 -3.29
C PRO A 53 -16.43 -0.29 -3.93
N GLY A 54 -15.50 -0.95 -4.60
CA GLY A 54 -14.34 -0.31 -5.25
C GLY A 54 -13.00 -0.59 -4.55
N VAL A 55 -13.01 -1.16 -3.34
CA VAL A 55 -11.79 -1.53 -2.61
C VAL A 55 -11.62 -3.05 -2.66
N SER A 56 -10.61 -3.54 -3.38
CA SER A 56 -10.30 -4.97 -3.34
C SER A 56 -9.78 -5.35 -1.95
N HIS A 57 -10.05 -6.57 -1.47
CA HIS A 57 -9.45 -7.08 -0.23
C HIS A 57 -7.91 -6.97 -0.21
N GLN A 58 -7.30 -6.97 -1.40
CA GLN A 58 -5.87 -6.77 -1.60
C GLN A 58 -5.43 -5.31 -1.40
N ALA A 59 -6.27 -4.33 -1.75
CA ALA A 59 -6.05 -2.92 -1.42
C ALA A 59 -6.06 -2.70 0.10
N THR A 60 -7.07 -3.23 0.79
CA THR A 60 -7.13 -3.18 2.26
C THR A 60 -5.94 -3.87 2.91
N ALA A 61 -5.52 -5.04 2.40
CA ALA A 61 -4.37 -5.77 2.93
C ALA A 61 -3.06 -4.99 2.76
N LEU A 62 -2.84 -4.37 1.59
CA LEU A 62 -1.68 -3.52 1.36
C LEU A 62 -1.72 -2.26 2.23
N ALA A 63 -2.87 -1.60 2.34
CA ALA A 63 -3.04 -0.44 3.21
C ALA A 63 -2.66 -0.77 4.65
N ASN A 64 -3.16 -1.88 5.16
CA ASN A 64 -2.86 -2.35 6.51
C ASN A 64 -1.38 -2.70 6.70
N ALA A 65 -0.73 -3.30 5.69
CA ALA A 65 0.70 -3.60 5.73
C ALA A 65 1.55 -2.31 5.76
N VAL A 66 1.25 -1.36 4.88
CA VAL A 66 1.94 -0.07 4.73
C VAL A 66 1.75 0.79 5.99
N ILE A 67 0.52 0.92 6.49
CA ILE A 67 0.22 1.64 7.74
C ILE A 67 0.86 0.94 8.94
N GLY A 68 0.78 -0.40 8.98
CA GLY A 68 1.38 -1.20 10.04
C GLY A 68 2.88 -0.99 10.12
N PHE A 69 3.57 -1.02 8.97
CA PHE A 69 4.99 -0.72 8.89
C PHE A 69 5.28 0.72 9.29
N ALA A 70 4.59 1.72 8.74
CA ALA A 70 4.83 3.12 9.05
C ALA A 70 4.65 3.44 10.54
N ALA A 71 3.63 2.87 11.19
CA ALA A 71 3.39 3.01 12.62
C ALA A 71 4.48 2.35 13.49
N ASN A 72 5.22 1.38 12.93
CA ASN A 72 6.24 0.60 13.64
C ASN A 72 7.63 0.72 13.02
N CYS A 73 7.91 1.71 12.17
CA CYS A 73 9.18 1.84 11.46
C CYS A 73 10.39 1.89 12.40
N ASN A 74 10.22 2.47 13.59
CA ASN A 74 11.26 2.52 14.64
C ASN A 74 11.27 1.28 15.56
N GLN A 75 10.28 0.39 15.45
CA GLN A 75 10.09 -0.79 16.28
C GLN A 75 9.53 -1.97 15.45
N PRO A 76 10.27 -2.45 14.42
CA PRO A 76 9.75 -3.45 13.48
C PRO A 76 9.40 -4.78 14.15
N GLY A 77 9.94 -5.07 15.34
CA GLY A 77 9.55 -6.23 16.15
C GLY A 77 8.06 -6.30 16.50
N ASN A 78 7.36 -5.16 16.52
CA ASN A 78 5.91 -5.09 16.76
C ASN A 78 5.08 -5.69 15.62
N LEU A 79 5.67 -5.87 14.43
CA LEU A 79 5.00 -6.50 13.28
C LEU A 79 4.88 -8.03 13.42
N GLY A 80 5.62 -8.62 14.38
CA GLY A 80 5.57 -10.04 14.70
C GLY A 80 5.66 -10.93 13.47
N TYR A 81 4.71 -11.85 13.33
CA TYR A 81 4.69 -12.83 12.23
C TYR A 81 4.12 -12.29 10.91
N ALA A 82 3.70 -11.03 10.84
CA ALA A 82 3.12 -10.46 9.63
C ALA A 82 4.17 -10.37 8.50
N VAL A 83 5.38 -9.90 8.81
CA VAL A 83 6.47 -9.75 7.83
C VAL A 83 6.91 -11.10 7.27
N PRO A 84 7.26 -12.13 8.08
CA PRO A 84 7.63 -13.44 7.55
C PRO A 84 6.56 -14.11 6.67
N ARG A 85 5.27 -13.90 6.99
CA ARG A 85 4.15 -14.39 6.18
C ARG A 85 4.09 -13.68 4.82
N MET A 86 4.24 -12.36 4.81
CA MET A 86 4.28 -11.57 3.58
C MET A 86 5.46 -11.98 2.71
N VAL A 87 6.67 -12.11 3.28
CA VAL A 87 7.87 -12.51 2.55
C VAL A 87 7.69 -13.88 1.88
N HIS A 88 7.16 -14.88 2.60
CA HIS A 88 6.87 -16.19 2.00
C HIS A 88 5.95 -16.10 0.78
N LYS A 89 4.92 -15.25 0.85
CA LYS A 89 4.00 -15.05 -0.27
C LYS A 89 4.68 -14.39 -1.47
N HIS A 90 5.49 -13.35 -1.24
CA HIS A 90 6.25 -12.67 -2.30
C HIS A 90 7.23 -13.61 -3.00
N VAL A 91 7.96 -14.42 -2.23
CA VAL A 91 8.87 -15.44 -2.78
C VAL A 91 8.11 -16.46 -3.62
N SER A 92 6.95 -16.93 -3.14
CA SER A 92 6.13 -17.90 -3.90
C SER A 92 5.56 -17.36 -5.21
N LEU A 93 5.48 -16.04 -5.36
CA LEU A 93 5.00 -15.33 -6.54
C LEU A 93 6.14 -14.78 -7.40
N ASP A 94 7.40 -15.13 -7.08
CA ASP A 94 8.60 -14.66 -7.76
C ASP A 94 8.74 -13.13 -7.85
N ILE A 95 8.29 -12.42 -6.81
CA ILE A 95 8.40 -10.96 -6.75
C ILE A 95 9.87 -10.55 -6.68
N ARG A 96 10.28 -9.65 -7.57
CA ARG A 96 11.66 -9.18 -7.73
C ARG A 96 11.84 -7.77 -7.19
N ALA A 97 13.09 -7.37 -6.97
CA ALA A 97 13.48 -6.03 -6.53
C ALA A 97 12.81 -4.92 -7.35
N ASN A 98 12.74 -5.07 -8.67
CA ASN A 98 12.11 -4.08 -9.56
C ASN A 98 10.61 -3.89 -9.29
N ASN A 99 9.91 -4.93 -8.82
CA ASN A 99 8.48 -4.81 -8.49
C ASN A 99 8.26 -3.94 -7.26
N TYR A 100 9.20 -3.92 -6.32
CA TYR A 100 9.13 -3.01 -5.17
C TYR A 100 9.27 -1.56 -5.64
N LEU A 101 10.24 -1.25 -6.51
CA LEU A 101 10.40 0.13 -7.03
C LEU A 101 9.11 0.69 -7.63
N ILE A 102 8.39 -0.10 -8.45
CA ILE A 102 7.10 0.29 -9.02
C ILE A 102 6.07 0.60 -7.91
N VAL A 103 5.95 -0.27 -6.91
CA VAL A 103 5.00 -0.09 -5.79
C VAL A 103 5.34 1.17 -4.99
N GLY A 104 6.62 1.40 -4.68
CA GLY A 104 7.08 2.58 -3.95
C GLY A 104 6.78 3.88 -4.68
N GLU A 105 7.10 3.94 -5.97
CA GLU A 105 6.83 5.10 -6.80
C GLU A 105 5.32 5.43 -6.88
N CYS A 106 4.47 4.42 -7.09
CA CYS A 106 3.02 4.61 -7.09
C CYS A 106 2.51 5.04 -5.71
N LEU A 107 3.02 4.45 -4.63
CA LEU A 107 2.59 4.78 -3.27
C LEU A 107 2.90 6.22 -2.89
N LEU A 108 4.15 6.65 -3.09
CA LEU A 108 4.58 8.02 -2.75
C LEU A 108 3.85 9.07 -3.60
N ARG A 109 3.66 8.78 -4.89
CA ARG A 109 2.88 9.62 -5.80
C ARG A 109 1.44 9.75 -5.31
N ASP A 110 0.80 8.65 -4.93
CA ASP A 110 -0.63 8.66 -4.67
C ASP A 110 -0.98 9.12 -3.24
N ILE A 111 -0.03 9.00 -2.30
CA ILE A 111 -0.06 9.74 -1.03
C ILE A 111 -0.16 11.25 -1.32
N LYS A 112 0.65 11.76 -2.26
CA LYS A 112 0.64 13.19 -2.63
C LYS A 112 -0.66 13.59 -3.31
N ILE A 113 -1.22 12.75 -4.18
CA ILE A 113 -2.49 13.02 -4.87
C ILE A 113 -3.64 13.13 -3.86
N VAL A 114 -3.77 12.15 -2.96
CA VAL A 114 -4.91 12.06 -2.05
C VAL A 114 -4.86 13.12 -0.95
N LEU A 115 -3.69 13.34 -0.37
CA LEU A 115 -3.55 14.29 0.74
C LEU A 115 -3.35 15.75 0.25
N GLY A 116 -3.06 15.96 -1.04
CA GLY A 116 -2.97 17.29 -1.66
C GLY A 116 -2.06 18.25 -0.90
N ASP A 117 -2.56 19.48 -0.66
CA ASP A 117 -1.82 20.53 0.05
C ASP A 117 -1.55 20.20 1.55
N ALA A 118 -2.21 19.17 2.11
CA ALA A 118 -1.90 18.70 3.46
C ALA A 118 -0.55 17.96 3.51
N VAL A 119 0.00 17.57 2.36
CA VAL A 119 1.33 16.98 2.24
C VAL A 119 2.39 18.07 2.24
N THR A 120 2.94 18.34 3.41
CA THR A 120 4.23 19.05 3.46
C THR A 120 5.34 18.16 2.90
N GLY A 121 6.38 18.74 2.30
CA GLY A 121 7.53 17.95 1.78
C GLY A 121 8.11 16.99 2.82
N LYS A 122 8.08 17.37 4.10
CA LYS A 122 8.49 16.54 5.24
C LYS A 122 7.68 15.26 5.42
N ILE A 123 6.44 15.19 4.94
CA ILE A 123 5.64 13.97 4.95
C ILE A 123 6.15 13.04 3.85
N ILE A 124 6.34 13.53 2.62
CA ILE A 124 6.88 12.69 1.53
C ILE A 124 8.27 12.17 1.88
N ASP A 125 9.19 13.04 2.33
CA ASP A 125 10.56 12.63 2.69
C ASP A 125 10.56 11.52 3.75
N ALA A 126 9.64 11.60 4.72
CA ALA A 126 9.53 10.62 5.78
C ALA A 126 9.00 9.26 5.28
N TRP A 127 8.13 9.27 4.27
CA TRP A 127 7.60 8.05 3.66
C TRP A 127 8.56 7.46 2.63
N ASP A 128 9.36 8.30 1.96
CA ASP A 128 10.44 7.89 1.08
C ASP A 128 11.56 7.20 1.87
N GLU A 129 11.97 7.74 3.02
CA GLU A 129 12.95 7.09 3.92
C GLU A 129 12.43 5.78 4.52
N ALA A 130 11.12 5.67 4.73
CA ALA A 130 10.51 4.47 5.27
C ALA A 130 10.35 3.36 4.22
N TYR A 131 10.33 3.69 2.93
CA TYR A 131 10.16 2.74 1.84
C TYR A 131 11.48 2.03 1.51
#